data_AF-A0A3S9SXN8-F1
#
_entry.id   AF-A0A3S9SXN8-F1
#
_cell.length_a   1.000
_cell.length_b   1.000
_cell.length_c   1.000
_cell.angle_alpha   90.00
_cell.angle_beta   90.00
_cell.angle_gamma   90.00
#
_symmetry.space_group_name_H-M   'P 1'
#
loop_
_entity.id
_entity.type
_entity.pdbx_description
1 polymer ?
#
loop_
_entity_poly.entity_id
_entity_poly.type
_entity_poly.pdbx_seq_one_letter_code
_entity_poly.pdbx_strand_id
1 'polypeptide(L)'
;MGDILLADSKDFDLEPVVLIFKENIIRQKELLIDFYMAYNNAVKMINKYLEKYRYLLLEKGGFPESIIVDIVIPHFKLVGIPIKHEVEKILNWIKERDVKKVELSYWDFVEMDIPN
;
A
#
# COMPACT_ATOMS: atom_id res chain seq x y z
N MET A 1 7.44 20.50 27.28
CA MET A 1 6.19 19.72 27.18
C MET A 1 6.51 18.56 26.28
N GLY A 2 6.45 17.34 26.82
CA GLY A 2 6.87 16.13 26.11
C GLY A 2 5.66 15.43 25.54
N ASP A 3 5.69 15.18 24.23
CA ASP A 3 4.70 14.35 23.57
C ASP A 3 4.87 12.91 24.06
N ILE A 4 3.78 12.31 24.54
CA ILE A 4 3.74 10.90 24.90
C ILE A 4 3.26 10.15 23.65
N LEU A 5 4.12 9.30 23.09
CA LEU A 5 3.73 8.39 22.01
C LEU A 5 2.72 7.38 22.56
N LEU A 6 1.46 7.50 22.13
CA LEU A 6 0.38 6.62 22.58
C LEU A 6 0.32 5.31 21.77
N ALA A 7 0.67 5.35 20.49
CA ALA A 7 0.84 4.23 19.59
C ALA A 7 1.48 4.71 18.26
N ASP A 8 2.33 3.89 17.64
CA ASP A 8 2.78 4.07 16.26
C ASP A 8 2.14 2.98 15.37
N SER A 9 1.81 3.32 14.13
CA SER A 9 1.48 2.36 13.07
C SER A 9 2.50 1.22 12.94
N LYS A 10 3.78 1.47 13.27
CA LYS A 10 4.85 0.46 13.32
C LYS A 10 4.60 -0.61 14.39
N ASP A 11 3.89 -0.29 15.46
CA ASP A 11 3.56 -1.25 16.52
C ASP A 11 2.55 -2.31 16.04
N PHE A 12 1.88 -2.07 14.90
CA PHE A 12 0.84 -2.96 14.39
C PHE A 12 1.34 -4.03 13.42
N ASP A 13 2.60 -3.95 12.95
CA ASP A 13 3.21 -4.85 11.95
C ASP A 13 2.24 -5.12 10.79
N LEU A 14 1.59 -4.05 10.32
CA LEU A 14 0.63 -4.05 9.22
C LEU A 14 1.17 -3.16 8.12
N GLU A 15 1.20 -3.67 6.90
CA GLU A 15 1.50 -2.86 5.71
C GLU A 15 0.24 -2.08 5.27
N PRO A 16 0.21 -0.73 5.39
CA PRO A 16 -1.04 0.02 5.26
C PRO A 16 -1.43 0.34 3.81
N VAL A 17 -0.64 -0.07 2.82
CA VAL A 17 -0.84 0.36 1.42
C VAL A 17 -1.38 -0.81 0.58
N VAL A 18 -2.60 -0.65 0.09
CA VAL A 18 -3.26 -1.59 -0.82
C VAL A 18 -3.67 -0.92 -2.12
N LEU A 19 -3.62 -1.67 -3.22
CA LEU A 19 -4.20 -1.27 -4.50
C LEU A 19 -5.61 -1.84 -4.60
N ILE A 20 -6.59 -0.98 -4.90
CA ILE A 20 -8.00 -1.37 -5.02
C ILE A 20 -8.48 -1.03 -6.42
N PHE A 21 -9.13 -1.99 -7.06
CA PHE A 21 -9.72 -1.82 -8.39
C PHE A 21 -11.21 -2.08 -8.34
N LYS A 22 -11.96 -1.46 -9.25
CA LYS A 22 -13.37 -1.79 -9.47
C LYS A 22 -13.46 -3.18 -10.09
N GLU A 23 -14.53 -3.90 -9.77
CA GLU A 23 -14.78 -5.27 -10.25
C GLU A 23 -14.71 -5.40 -11.79
N ASN A 24 -15.23 -4.41 -12.52
CA ASN A 24 -15.18 -4.40 -13.98
C ASN A 24 -13.75 -4.28 -14.55
N ILE A 25 -12.82 -3.74 -13.77
CA ILE A 25 -11.39 -3.67 -14.11
C ILE A 25 -10.71 -4.98 -13.75
N ILE A 26 -11.05 -5.58 -12.60
CA ILE A 26 -10.53 -6.90 -12.18
C ILE A 26 -10.86 -7.96 -13.25
N ARG A 27 -12.05 -7.89 -13.85
CA ARG A 27 -12.47 -8.78 -14.94
C ARG A 27 -11.66 -8.59 -16.24
N GLN A 28 -10.92 -7.50 -16.40
CA GLN A 28 -10.05 -7.21 -17.54
C GLN A 28 -8.60 -7.63 -17.23
N LYS A 29 -8.33 -8.94 -17.26
CA LYS A 29 -7.05 -9.52 -16.80
C LYS A 29 -5.83 -8.94 -17.51
N GLU A 30 -5.89 -8.76 -18.83
CA GLU A 30 -4.76 -8.23 -19.62
C GLU A 30 -4.41 -6.79 -19.20
N LEU A 31 -5.42 -5.92 -19.09
CA LEU A 31 -5.24 -4.55 -18.63
C LEU A 31 -4.65 -4.48 -17.22
N LEU A 32 -5.08 -5.38 -16.34
CA LEU A 32 -4.59 -5.45 -14.96
C LEU A 32 -3.11 -5.91 -14.91
N ILE A 33 -2.75 -6.90 -15.72
CA ILE A 33 -1.37 -7.37 -15.87
C ILE A 33 -0.47 -6.26 -16.40
N ASP A 34 -0.90 -5.54 -17.45
CA ASP A 34 -0.16 -4.41 -18.01
C ASP A 34 0.06 -3.31 -16.96
N PHE A 35 -0.97 -3.01 -16.16
CA PHE A 35 -0.85 -2.07 -15.06
C PHE A 35 0.17 -2.53 -14.01
N TYR A 36 0.12 -3.79 -13.59
CA TYR A 36 1.07 -4.35 -12.63
C TYR A 36 2.52 -4.32 -13.14
N MET A 37 2.74 -4.62 -14.42
CA MET A 37 4.06 -4.52 -15.04
C MET A 37 4.57 -3.08 -15.06
N ALA A 38 3.73 -2.12 -15.46
CA ALA A 38 4.08 -0.71 -15.48
C ALA A 38 4.38 -0.18 -14.06
N TYR A 39 3.56 -0.54 -13.07
CA TYR A 39 3.77 -0.22 -11.66
C TYR A 39 5.12 -0.77 -11.17
N ASN A 40 5.39 -2.06 -11.39
CA ASN A 40 6.64 -2.69 -10.99
C ASN A 40 7.86 -2.05 -11.64
N ASN A 41 7.76 -1.64 -12.91
CA ASN A 41 8.82 -0.90 -13.59
C ASN A 41 9.07 0.48 -12.95
N ALA A 42 8.00 1.22 -12.61
CA ALA A 42 8.12 2.49 -11.91
C ALA A 42 8.78 2.33 -10.54
N VAL A 43 8.35 1.33 -9.76
CA VAL A 43 8.96 1.00 -8.45
C VAL A 43 10.45 0.70 -8.60
N LYS A 44 10.84 -0.15 -9.57
CA LYS A 44 12.25 -0.47 -9.85
C LYS A 44 13.05 0.78 -10.21
N MET A 45 12.49 1.69 -11.01
CA MET A 45 13.15 2.93 -11.38
C MET A 45 13.34 3.86 -10.18
N ILE A 46 12.30 4.03 -9.35
CA ILE A 46 12.36 4.87 -8.13
C ILE A 46 13.41 4.33 -7.17
N ASN A 47 13.36 3.03 -6.85
CA ASN A 47 14.32 2.42 -5.92
C ASN A 47 15.77 2.48 -6.45
N LYS A 48 15.97 2.38 -7.77
CA LYS A 48 17.31 2.44 -8.38
C LYS A 48 17.90 3.85 -8.42
N TYR A 49 17.07 4.88 -8.58
CA TYR A 49 17.52 6.27 -8.76
C TYR A 49 16.79 7.22 -7.80
N LEU A 50 16.72 6.86 -6.51
CA LEU A 50 15.91 7.54 -5.49
C LEU A 50 16.08 9.07 -5.48
N GLU A 51 17.32 9.54 -5.53
CA GLU A 51 17.65 10.98 -5.53
C GLU A 51 17.14 11.71 -6.77
N LYS A 52 17.12 11.05 -7.93
CA LYS A 52 16.56 11.63 -9.16
C LYS A 52 15.06 11.89 -9.03
N TYR A 53 14.35 11.02 -8.29
CA TYR A 53 12.91 11.10 -8.13
C TYR A 53 12.47 11.85 -6.87
N ARG A 54 13.40 12.23 -5.99
CA ARG A 54 13.12 13.01 -4.76
C ARG A 54 12.26 14.24 -5.04
N TYR A 55 12.68 15.09 -5.99
CA TYR A 55 11.93 16.30 -6.32
C TYR A 55 10.53 16.00 -6.87
N LEU A 56 10.38 14.95 -7.68
CA LEU A 56 9.09 14.54 -8.23
C LEU A 56 8.12 14.07 -7.12
N LEU A 57 8.61 13.27 -6.17
CA LEU A 57 7.81 12.77 -5.05
C LEU A 57 7.32 13.91 -4.15
N LEU A 58 8.11 14.98 -4.02
CA LEU A 58 7.81 16.11 -3.16
C LEU A 58 6.87 17.11 -3.84
N GLU A 59 7.09 17.39 -5.12
CA GLU A 59 6.19 18.21 -5.95
C GLU A 59 4.79 17.60 -5.99
N LYS A 60 4.69 16.28 -6.24
CA LYS A 60 3.40 15.59 -6.30
C LYS A 60 2.83 15.22 -4.94
N GLY A 61 3.69 15.05 -3.93
CA GLY A 61 3.30 14.74 -2.55
C GLY A 61 2.85 15.95 -1.73
N GLY A 62 3.07 17.18 -2.21
CA GLY A 62 2.63 18.40 -1.55
C GLY A 62 3.43 18.78 -0.30
N PHE A 63 4.66 18.29 -0.19
CA PHE A 63 5.52 18.59 0.95
C PHE A 63 6.17 19.98 0.81
N PRO A 64 6.35 20.72 1.92
CA PRO A 64 7.10 21.98 1.90
C PRO A 64 8.55 21.79 1.45
N GLU A 65 9.12 22.75 0.72
CA GLU A 65 10.51 22.66 0.25
C GLU A 65 11.53 22.59 1.39
N SER A 66 11.20 23.16 2.54
CA SER A 66 12.10 23.26 3.69
C SER A 66 12.47 21.92 4.32
N ILE A 67 11.71 20.85 4.06
CA ILE A 67 11.96 19.51 4.63
C ILE A 67 12.54 18.52 3.61
N ILE A 68 12.83 18.96 2.37
CA ILE A 68 13.29 18.10 1.26
C ILE A 68 14.53 17.27 1.64
N VAL A 69 15.46 17.89 2.36
CA VAL A 69 16.77 17.32 2.71
C VAL A 69 16.66 16.26 3.82
N ASP A 70 15.63 16.39 4.67
CA ASP A 70 15.46 15.56 5.86
C ASP A 70 14.48 14.39 5.63
N ILE A 71 13.74 14.40 4.52
CA ILE A 71 12.81 13.31 4.18
C ILE A 71 13.60 12.06 3.81
N VAL A 72 13.40 11.00 4.59
CA VAL A 72 13.84 9.65 4.25
C VAL A 72 12.79 9.02 3.35
N ILE A 73 13.13 8.80 2.07
CA ILE A 73 12.25 8.11 1.14
C ILE A 73 12.38 6.60 1.42
N PRO A 74 11.27 5.90 1.72
CA PRO A 74 11.32 4.46 1.97
C PRO A 74 11.60 3.69 0.68
N HIS A 75 12.08 2.46 0.82
CA HIS A 75 12.18 1.54 -0.31
C HIS A 75 10.78 1.05 -0.69
N PHE A 76 10.37 1.29 -1.93
CA PHE A 76 9.04 0.92 -2.43
C PHE A 76 8.96 -0.59 -2.72
N LYS A 77 7.83 -1.21 -2.43
CA LYS A 77 7.58 -2.62 -2.70
C LYS A 77 6.92 -2.81 -4.05
N LEU A 78 7.29 -3.90 -4.73
CA LEU A 78 6.58 -4.36 -5.92
C LEU A 78 5.14 -4.74 -5.55
N VAL A 79 4.25 -4.78 -6.54
CA VAL A 79 2.91 -5.32 -6.31
C VAL A 79 3.02 -6.76 -5.80
N GLY A 80 2.21 -7.08 -4.81
CA GLY A 80 2.20 -8.39 -4.17
C GLY A 80 0.82 -8.70 -3.64
N ILE A 81 0.61 -9.97 -3.35
CA ILE A 81 -0.61 -10.43 -2.72
C ILE A 81 -0.56 -10.02 -1.23
N PRO A 82 -1.63 -9.40 -0.69
CA PRO A 82 -1.70 -9.07 0.73
C PRO A 82 -1.44 -10.29 1.61
N ILE A 83 -0.72 -10.13 2.71
CA ILE A 83 -0.44 -11.25 3.61
C ILE A 83 -1.74 -11.65 4.29
N LYS A 84 -2.12 -12.92 4.16
CA LYS A 84 -3.39 -13.44 4.71
C LYS A 84 -3.62 -13.09 6.17
N HIS A 85 -2.59 -13.24 7.01
CA HIS A 85 -2.69 -12.94 8.44
C HIS A 85 -3.00 -11.45 8.71
N GLU A 86 -2.43 -10.53 7.93
CA GLU A 86 -2.67 -9.09 8.08
C GLU A 86 -4.13 -8.74 7.74
N VAL A 87 -4.62 -9.29 6.62
CA VAL A 87 -6.02 -9.10 6.19
C VAL A 87 -6.97 -9.67 7.24
N GLU A 88 -6.71 -10.88 7.76
CA GLU A 88 -7.52 -11.49 8.81
C GLU A 88 -7.54 -10.67 10.10
N LYS A 89 -6.39 -10.09 10.50
CA LYS A 89 -6.29 -9.20 11.67
C LYS A 89 -7.18 -7.96 11.51
N ILE A 90 -7.17 -7.35 10.32
CA ILE A 90 -8.05 -6.20 9.99
C ILE A 90 -9.52 -6.63 9.99
N LEU A 91 -9.86 -7.76 9.37
CA LEU A 91 -11.24 -8.27 9.34
C LEU A 91 -11.78 -8.57 10.75
N ASN A 92 -10.95 -9.12 11.63
CA ASN A 92 -11.33 -9.36 13.02
C ASN A 92 -11.54 -8.05 13.78
N TRP A 93 -10.65 -7.07 13.60
CA TRP A 93 -10.82 -5.73 14.18
C TRP A 93 -12.12 -5.05 13.71
N ILE A 94 -12.49 -5.18 12.43
CA ILE A 94 -13.76 -4.67 11.91
C ILE A 94 -14.93 -5.39 12.59
N LYS A 95 -14.90 -6.72 12.70
CA LYS A 95 -15.95 -7.53 13.34
C LYS A 95 -16.13 -7.21 14.82
N GLU A 96 -15.05 -6.86 15.53
CA GLU A 96 -15.09 -6.46 16.94
C GLU A 96 -15.68 -5.05 17.13
N ARG A 97 -15.55 -4.18 16.13
CA ARG A 97 -16.02 -2.78 16.20
C ARG A 97 -17.38 -2.55 15.55
N ASP A 98 -17.78 -3.38 14.59
CA ASP A 98 -19.03 -3.24 13.88
C ASP A 98 -20.13 -4.11 14.51
N VAL A 99 -21.30 -3.49 14.75
CA VAL A 99 -22.47 -4.12 15.37
C VAL A 99 -23.23 -4.99 14.36
N LYS A 100 -22.97 -4.81 13.05
CA LYS A 100 -23.53 -5.62 11.98
C LYS A 100 -22.59 -6.78 11.66
N LYS A 101 -23.13 -8.00 11.62
CA LYS A 101 -22.39 -9.22 11.25
C LYS A 101 -21.94 -9.12 9.79
N VAL A 102 -20.75 -8.61 9.55
CA VAL A 102 -20.09 -8.61 8.25
C VAL A 102 -19.36 -9.96 8.10
N GLU A 103 -19.95 -10.86 7.30
CA GLU A 103 -19.33 -12.13 6.92
C GLU A 103 -18.42 -11.90 5.71
N LEU A 104 -17.23 -11.37 5.97
CA LEU A 104 -16.16 -11.24 4.98
C LEU A 104 -15.00 -12.17 5.33
N SER A 105 -14.40 -12.72 4.28
CA SER A 105 -13.26 -13.61 4.27
C SER A 105 -12.10 -12.99 3.48
N TYR A 106 -10.90 -13.53 3.66
CA TYR A 106 -9.72 -13.13 2.89
C TYR A 106 -9.93 -13.18 1.37
N TRP A 107 -10.67 -14.18 0.88
CA TRP A 107 -10.90 -14.39 -0.55
C TRP A 107 -11.84 -13.38 -1.17
N ASP A 108 -12.59 -12.63 -0.37
CA ASP A 108 -13.44 -11.54 -0.87
C ASP A 108 -12.62 -10.30 -1.25
N PHE A 109 -11.32 -10.27 -0.93
CA PHE A 109 -10.43 -9.13 -1.16
C PHE A 109 -9.22 -9.44 -2.06
N VAL A 110 -8.97 -10.71 -2.36
CA VAL A 110 -7.72 -11.12 -3.01
C VAL A 110 -7.98 -11.97 -4.25
N GLU A 111 -7.59 -11.41 -5.39
CA GLU A 111 -7.52 -12.14 -6.66
C GLU A 111 -6.08 -12.60 -6.91
N MET A 112 -5.88 -13.90 -7.21
CA MET A 112 -4.54 -14.52 -7.29
C MET A 112 -3.76 -14.23 -8.59
N ASP A 113 -4.32 -13.47 -9.54
CA ASP A 113 -3.71 -13.25 -10.86
C ASP A 113 -2.70 -12.08 -10.88
N ILE A 114 -1.74 -12.07 -9.94
CA ILE A 114 -0.62 -11.12 -9.97
C ILE A 114 0.56 -11.78 -10.70
N PRO A 115 1.09 -11.20 -11.80
CA PRO A 115 2.25 -11.75 -12.49
C PRO A 115 3.51 -11.64 -11.62
N ASN A 116 4.29 -12.73 -11.55
CA ASN A 116 5.61 -12.79 -10.90
C ASN A 116 6.66 -11.94 -11.62
#